data_AF-A0A095Y1U7-F1
#
_entry.id   AF-A0A095Y1U7-F1
#
_cell.length_a   1.000
_cell.length_b   1.000
_cell.length_c   1.000
_cell.angle_alpha   90.00
_cell.angle_beta   90.00
_cell.angle_gamma   90.00
#
_symmetry.space_group_name_H-M   'P 1'
#
loop_
_entity.id
_entity.type
_entity.pdbx_description
1 polymer ?
#
loop_
_entity_poly.entity_id
_entity_poly.type
_entity_poly.pdbx_seq_one_letter_code
_entity_poly.pdbx_strand_id
1 'polypeptide(L)'
;MTSEQEKGLLAVLAAFQNGKRINDLAEAKGALKDMRIEVMDETGETHRMELATAVERAANPIAGRYWNTANSTPTAAGYYGSLQALRELPAKLGLGRYLVTDDRKKRKLDPTDSTKYADGSPAALDGTQGQCMWCWNSFIANIFTEGGTLVKAITFDKPIGNGVSARIPAGGTSWLGAGVMDRTNTKLCSVISEAEQFRGGAGSALNKASCAKSPAAEAAQVSMLGMPATQISTTNFGTYARKRGEGWEANWFVAQFVAEFLIEIIMGTTNTQAAFVAEKDTNGLYQGGFGIGVTDMPDWAGYNGYYPVVPTKVGLEAGDGVCLVPYNLPASDGSTYKTFNIPVFFGLVHANYGNLWRWVRGMIMNAGDKSEVYISRSMYAPFDPTTIEGKTKVAECPQTDGYIKRKSYNGLCCMPTEVGASASTNYADYFWTNAKTSKGLRVRAAGGSAGDGTNAGASAASAYNAAAATLAVCSSPLCYFEADPIVEA
;
A
#
# COMPACT_ATOMS: atom_id res chain seq x y z
N MET A 1 -34.97 -62.89 0.95
CA MET A 1 -34.73 -61.58 0.31
C MET A 1 -35.83 -61.34 -0.69
N THR A 2 -36.31 -60.10 -0.81
CA THR A 2 -37.20 -59.73 -1.92
C THR A 2 -36.39 -59.64 -3.22
N SER A 3 -37.04 -59.82 -4.38
CA SER A 3 -36.36 -59.75 -5.69
C SER A 3 -35.67 -58.41 -5.96
N GLU A 4 -36.11 -57.35 -5.27
CA GLU A 4 -35.53 -56.01 -5.34
C GLU A 4 -34.23 -55.92 -4.52
N GLN A 5 -34.19 -56.55 -3.35
CA GLN A 5 -32.98 -56.68 -2.53
C GLN A 5 -31.91 -57.54 -3.24
N GLU A 6 -32.33 -58.58 -3.96
CA GLU A 6 -31.43 -59.45 -4.72
C GLU A 6 -30.80 -58.72 -5.92
N LYS A 7 -31.59 -57.92 -6.66
CA LYS A 7 -31.06 -57.01 -7.69
C LYS A 7 -30.07 -56.00 -7.11
N GLY A 8 -30.38 -55.42 -5.95
CA GLY A 8 -29.47 -54.51 -5.26
C GLY A 8 -28.14 -55.17 -4.88
N LEU A 9 -28.18 -56.40 -4.35
CA LEU A 9 -26.98 -57.13 -3.96
C LEU A 9 -26.11 -57.52 -5.17
N LEU A 10 -26.74 -57.92 -6.28
CA LEU A 10 -26.04 -58.23 -7.52
C LEU A 10 -25.37 -57.00 -8.13
N ALA A 11 -26.01 -55.82 -8.03
CA ALA A 11 -25.42 -54.57 -8.47
C ALA A 11 -24.18 -54.17 -7.63
N VAL A 12 -24.25 -54.36 -6.30
CA VAL A 12 -23.11 -54.12 -5.40
C VAL A 12 -21.97 -55.11 -5.68
N LEU A 13 -22.28 -56.39 -5.87
CA LEU A 13 -21.27 -57.41 -6.19
C LEU A 13 -20.58 -57.11 -7.53
N ALA A 14 -21.35 -56.70 -8.54
CA ALA A 14 -20.81 -56.28 -9.83
C ALA A 14 -19.93 -55.03 -9.71
N ALA A 15 -20.31 -54.05 -8.90
CA ALA A 15 -19.49 -52.86 -8.65
C ALA A 15 -18.17 -53.22 -7.94
N PHE A 16 -18.22 -54.11 -6.94
CA PHE A 16 -17.03 -54.58 -6.22
C PHE A 16 -16.07 -55.36 -7.13
N GLN A 17 -16.58 -56.27 -7.96
CA GLN A 17 -15.77 -57.06 -8.89
C GLN A 17 -15.14 -56.22 -10.01
N ASN A 18 -15.80 -55.13 -10.41
CA ASN A 18 -15.31 -54.23 -11.46
C ASN A 18 -14.44 -53.08 -10.92
N GLY A 19 -14.32 -52.92 -9.60
CA GLY A 19 -13.49 -51.90 -8.98
C GLY A 19 -12.00 -52.14 -9.23
N LYS A 20 -11.31 -51.19 -9.86
CA LYS A 20 -9.85 -51.21 -10.08
C LYS A 20 -9.14 -50.24 -9.15
N ARG A 21 -7.90 -50.54 -8.77
CA ARG A 21 -7.05 -49.57 -8.07
C ARG A 21 -6.63 -48.48 -9.06
N ILE A 22 -6.36 -47.28 -8.56
CA ILE A 22 -6.05 -46.12 -9.39
C ILE A 22 -4.85 -46.36 -10.33
N ASN A 23 -3.83 -47.09 -9.88
CA ASN A 23 -2.63 -47.42 -10.67
C ASN A 23 -2.88 -48.47 -11.76
N ASP A 24 -4.03 -49.16 -11.71
CA ASP A 24 -4.41 -50.20 -12.67
C ASP A 24 -5.45 -49.66 -13.69
N LEU A 25 -5.77 -48.36 -13.62
CA LEU A 25 -6.63 -47.67 -14.58
C LEU A 25 -5.82 -47.28 -15.82
N ALA A 26 -6.45 -47.41 -16.99
CA ALA A 26 -5.89 -46.86 -18.23
C ALA A 26 -5.96 -45.33 -18.21
N GLU A 27 -5.04 -44.66 -18.90
CA GLU A 27 -5.08 -43.20 -19.04
C GLU A 27 -6.40 -42.74 -19.69
N ALA A 28 -6.94 -41.65 -19.15
CA ALA A 28 -8.16 -41.04 -19.66
C ALA A 28 -7.93 -40.42 -21.05
N LYS A 29 -8.88 -40.62 -21.97
CA LYS A 29 -8.87 -40.07 -23.34
C LYS A 29 -10.07 -39.15 -23.55
N GLY A 30 -9.90 -38.03 -24.25
CA GLY A 30 -10.98 -37.06 -24.53
C GLY A 30 -10.63 -35.63 -24.07
N ALA A 31 -11.59 -34.71 -24.18
CA ALA A 31 -11.39 -33.33 -23.74
C ALA A 31 -11.59 -33.19 -22.22
N LEU A 32 -10.78 -32.35 -21.57
CA LEU A 32 -10.83 -32.12 -20.11
C LEU A 32 -12.22 -31.67 -19.60
N LYS A 33 -13.01 -30.99 -20.42
CA LYS A 33 -14.38 -30.55 -20.10
C LYS A 33 -15.37 -31.70 -19.89
N ASP A 34 -15.07 -32.86 -20.47
CA ASP A 34 -15.93 -34.05 -20.40
C ASP A 34 -15.48 -34.98 -19.25
N MET A 35 -14.42 -34.60 -18.52
CA MET A 35 -13.86 -35.37 -17.41
C MET A 35 -14.37 -34.86 -16.06
N ARG A 36 -14.53 -35.79 -15.11
CA ARG A 36 -14.91 -35.51 -13.72
C ARG A 36 -13.89 -36.12 -12.77
N ILE A 37 -13.65 -35.44 -11.66
CA ILE A 37 -12.89 -35.96 -10.52
C ILE A 37 -13.79 -36.04 -9.30
N GLU A 38 -13.51 -37.04 -8.47
CA GLU A 38 -14.07 -37.17 -7.15
C GLU A 38 -13.29 -36.27 -6.18
N VAL A 39 -14.00 -35.50 -5.36
CA VAL A 39 -13.42 -34.59 -4.37
C VAL A 39 -14.17 -34.75 -3.06
N MET A 40 -13.47 -34.65 -1.94
CA MET A 40 -14.06 -34.72 -0.61
C MET A 40 -14.11 -33.30 -0.02
N ASP A 41 -15.26 -32.89 0.50
CA ASP A 41 -15.38 -31.60 1.17
C ASP A 41 -14.93 -31.68 2.64
N GLU A 42 -14.97 -30.53 3.33
CA GLU A 42 -14.59 -30.38 4.73
C GLU A 42 -15.50 -31.14 5.72
N THR A 43 -16.66 -31.60 5.27
CA THR A 43 -17.57 -32.44 6.06
C THR A 43 -17.26 -33.93 5.91
N GLY A 44 -16.34 -34.29 5.01
CA GLY A 44 -16.02 -35.67 4.66
C GLY A 44 -16.97 -36.26 3.61
N GLU A 45 -17.88 -35.46 3.05
CA GLU A 45 -18.76 -35.90 1.97
C GLU A 45 -18.05 -35.85 0.61
N THR A 46 -18.29 -36.88 -0.18
CA THR A 46 -17.75 -37.00 -1.54
C THR A 46 -18.66 -36.30 -2.55
N HIS A 47 -18.08 -35.41 -3.35
CA HIS A 47 -18.70 -34.69 -4.45
C HIS A 47 -17.94 -34.91 -5.77
N ARG A 48 -18.53 -34.47 -6.89
CA ARG A 48 -17.88 -34.44 -8.20
C ARG A 48 -17.47 -33.04 -8.60
N MET A 49 -16.31 -32.90 -9.25
CA MET A 49 -15.88 -31.65 -9.88
C MET A 49 -15.46 -31.88 -11.33
N GLU A 50 -15.70 -30.89 -12.19
CA GLU A 50 -15.19 -30.83 -13.56
C GLU A 50 -13.65 -30.74 -13.55
N LEU A 51 -12.95 -31.64 -14.25
CA LEU A 51 -11.48 -31.60 -14.26
C LEU A 51 -10.94 -30.32 -14.91
N ALA A 52 -11.57 -29.85 -16.00
CA ALA A 52 -11.21 -28.57 -16.61
C ALA A 52 -11.35 -27.39 -15.63
N THR A 53 -12.41 -27.34 -14.83
CA THR A 53 -12.61 -26.29 -13.82
C THR A 53 -11.64 -26.42 -12.66
N ALA A 54 -11.29 -27.64 -12.25
CA ALA A 54 -10.27 -27.88 -11.23
C ALA A 54 -8.89 -27.39 -11.69
N VAL A 55 -8.53 -27.65 -12.95
CA VAL A 55 -7.28 -27.16 -13.58
C VAL A 55 -7.30 -25.64 -13.74
N GLU A 56 -8.42 -25.05 -14.18
CA GLU A 56 -8.53 -23.60 -14.34
C GLU A 56 -8.45 -22.86 -12.99
N ARG A 57 -9.06 -23.40 -11.93
CA ARG A 57 -8.92 -22.89 -10.56
C ARG A 57 -7.51 -23.07 -10.02
N ALA A 58 -6.83 -24.17 -10.35
CA ALA A 58 -5.41 -24.35 -10.04
C ALA A 58 -4.52 -23.38 -10.84
N ALA A 59 -4.93 -22.99 -12.05
CA ALA A 59 -4.17 -22.13 -12.95
C ALA A 59 -4.27 -20.62 -12.64
N ASN A 60 -5.31 -20.15 -11.95
CA ASN A 60 -5.43 -18.76 -11.49
C ASN A 60 -5.45 -18.65 -9.95
N PRO A 61 -4.30 -18.84 -9.25
CA PRO A 61 -4.24 -18.77 -7.80
C PRO A 61 -4.72 -17.41 -7.27
N ILE A 62 -5.71 -17.44 -6.37
CA ILE A 62 -6.28 -16.27 -5.72
C ILE A 62 -5.61 -16.09 -4.36
N ALA A 63 -4.99 -14.92 -4.14
CA ALA A 63 -4.41 -14.55 -2.85
C ALA A 63 -5.23 -13.41 -2.23
N GLY A 64 -6.05 -13.68 -1.23
CA GLY A 64 -6.93 -12.66 -0.68
C GLY A 64 -7.23 -12.80 0.81
N ARG A 65 -7.89 -11.78 1.33
CA ARG A 65 -8.45 -11.70 2.69
C ARG A 65 -9.89 -11.20 2.60
N TYR A 66 -10.65 -11.48 3.64
CA TYR A 66 -12.04 -11.04 3.72
C TYR A 66 -12.40 -10.47 5.09
N TRP A 67 -13.32 -9.50 5.11
CA TRP A 67 -13.78 -8.80 6.30
C TRP A 67 -15.30 -8.86 6.39
N ASN A 68 -15.82 -9.34 7.51
CA ASN A 68 -17.27 -9.31 7.75
C ASN A 68 -17.70 -7.86 7.98
N THR A 69 -18.54 -7.31 7.09
CA THR A 69 -18.93 -5.89 7.14
C THR A 69 -19.92 -5.56 8.25
N ALA A 70 -20.55 -6.56 8.87
CA ALA A 70 -21.37 -6.39 10.07
C ALA A 70 -20.50 -6.24 11.33
N ASN A 71 -19.29 -6.78 11.31
CA ASN A 71 -18.34 -6.67 12.41
C ASN A 71 -17.56 -5.37 12.24
N SER A 72 -17.63 -4.47 13.23
CA SER A 72 -16.86 -3.22 13.22
C SER A 72 -15.37 -3.45 13.54
N THR A 73 -14.76 -4.49 12.99
CA THR A 73 -13.38 -4.90 13.26
C THR A 73 -12.45 -4.57 12.09
N PRO A 74 -11.23 -4.07 12.35
CA PRO A 74 -10.21 -3.89 11.32
C PRO A 74 -9.55 -5.20 10.89
N THR A 75 -9.64 -6.26 11.70
CA THR A 75 -8.95 -7.52 11.46
C THR A 75 -9.72 -8.37 10.45
N ALA A 76 -9.02 -8.93 9.47
CA ALA A 76 -9.61 -9.86 8.51
C ALA A 76 -10.17 -11.09 9.25
N ALA A 77 -11.33 -11.57 8.81
CA ALA A 77 -11.94 -12.77 9.37
C ALA A 77 -11.27 -14.06 8.88
N GLY A 78 -10.58 -14.02 7.72
CA GLY A 78 -9.84 -15.16 7.19
C GLY A 78 -9.12 -14.83 5.88
N TYR A 79 -8.55 -15.87 5.26
CA TYR A 79 -8.04 -15.79 3.89
C TYR A 79 -9.15 -16.14 2.88
N TYR A 80 -9.00 -15.67 1.65
CA TYR A 80 -9.87 -15.99 0.53
C TYR A 80 -9.03 -16.56 -0.62
N GLY A 81 -9.44 -17.71 -1.16
CA GLY A 81 -8.71 -18.42 -2.20
C GLY A 81 -7.62 -19.36 -1.66
N SER A 82 -6.45 -19.37 -2.30
CA SER A 82 -5.34 -20.27 -1.98
C SER A 82 -4.48 -19.69 -0.86
N LEU A 83 -4.41 -20.43 0.25
CA LEU A 83 -3.54 -20.10 1.37
C LEU A 83 -2.06 -20.05 0.96
N GLN A 84 -1.63 -20.98 0.10
CA GLN A 84 -0.26 -20.98 -0.42
C GLN A 84 0.01 -19.73 -1.26
N ALA A 85 -0.92 -19.35 -2.14
CA ALA A 85 -0.77 -18.15 -2.96
C ALA A 85 -0.65 -16.89 -2.10
N LEU A 86 -1.40 -16.81 -0.99
CA LEU A 86 -1.30 -15.69 -0.04
C LEU A 86 0.05 -15.66 0.71
N ARG A 87 0.60 -16.82 1.10
CA ARG A 87 1.94 -16.90 1.72
C ARG A 87 3.05 -16.45 0.77
N GLU A 88 2.95 -16.85 -0.49
CA GLU A 88 3.95 -16.57 -1.53
C GLU A 88 3.74 -15.22 -2.22
N LEU A 89 2.63 -14.52 -1.92
CA LEU A 89 2.23 -13.27 -2.58
C LEU A 89 3.34 -12.22 -2.59
N PRO A 90 4.05 -11.90 -1.48
CA PRO A 90 5.13 -10.90 -1.51
C PRO A 90 6.25 -11.24 -2.49
N ALA A 91 6.63 -12.52 -2.56
CA ALA A 91 7.67 -12.99 -3.47
C ALA A 91 7.19 -12.95 -4.92
N LYS A 92 5.95 -13.36 -5.19
CA LYS A 92 5.36 -13.34 -6.54
C LYS A 92 5.19 -11.92 -7.09
N LEU A 93 4.84 -10.98 -6.22
CA LEU A 93 4.81 -9.55 -6.53
C LEU A 93 6.21 -8.95 -6.68
N GLY A 94 7.28 -9.64 -6.28
CA GLY A 94 8.63 -9.10 -6.26
C GLY A 94 8.74 -7.86 -5.36
N LEU A 95 8.05 -7.85 -4.22
CA LEU A 95 8.11 -6.72 -3.30
C LEU A 95 9.52 -6.50 -2.78
N GLY A 96 9.86 -5.25 -2.51
CA GLY A 96 11.11 -4.87 -1.87
C GLY A 96 11.83 -3.74 -2.55
N ARG A 97 13.11 -3.60 -2.23
CA ARG A 97 13.95 -2.47 -2.59
C ARG A 97 14.67 -2.67 -3.92
N TYR A 98 14.66 -1.62 -4.72
CA TYR A 98 15.29 -1.56 -6.03
C TYR A 98 15.95 -0.19 -6.24
N LEU A 99 17.00 -0.18 -7.07
CA LEU A 99 17.42 1.04 -7.74
C LEU A 99 16.78 1.09 -9.12
N VAL A 100 16.14 2.23 -9.44
CA VAL A 100 15.39 2.42 -10.69
C VAL A 100 15.95 3.62 -11.44
N THR A 101 16.48 3.39 -12.63
CA THR A 101 17.00 4.44 -13.52
C THR A 101 15.87 5.24 -14.17
N ASP A 102 16.15 6.44 -14.67
CA ASP A 102 15.11 7.32 -15.27
C ASP A 102 14.40 6.65 -16.47
N ASP A 103 15.02 5.70 -17.17
CA ASP A 103 14.40 4.84 -18.20
C ASP A 103 13.56 3.68 -17.62
N ARG A 104 13.25 3.73 -16.32
CA ARG A 104 12.42 2.80 -15.53
C ARG A 104 12.94 1.36 -15.44
N LYS A 105 14.23 1.12 -15.74
CA LYS A 105 14.86 -0.18 -15.48
C LYS A 105 15.13 -0.33 -13.99
N LYS A 106 14.53 -1.37 -13.39
CA LYS A 106 14.71 -1.69 -11.98
C LYS A 106 15.79 -2.76 -11.79
N ARG A 107 16.66 -2.58 -10.80
CA ARG A 107 17.63 -3.58 -10.35
C ARG A 107 17.45 -3.85 -8.85
N LYS A 108 17.25 -5.12 -8.51
CA LYS A 108 16.91 -5.57 -7.15
C LYS A 108 18.10 -5.39 -6.20
N LEU A 109 17.84 -4.85 -5.02
CA LEU A 109 18.82 -4.81 -3.93
C LEU A 109 18.80 -6.10 -3.11
N ASP A 110 19.89 -6.37 -2.40
CA ASP A 110 19.95 -7.50 -1.49
C ASP A 110 18.86 -7.36 -0.42
N PRO A 111 18.10 -8.44 -0.14
CA PRO A 111 16.96 -8.38 0.77
C PRO A 111 17.35 -8.18 2.24
N THR A 112 18.63 -8.27 2.57
CA THR A 112 19.18 -8.10 3.93
C THR A 112 20.15 -6.92 4.05
N ASP A 113 20.75 -6.49 2.95
CA ASP A 113 21.71 -5.39 2.91
C ASP A 113 21.48 -4.49 1.70
N SER A 114 20.68 -3.43 1.88
CA SER A 114 20.36 -2.49 0.81
C SER A 114 21.55 -1.65 0.31
N THR A 115 22.77 -1.83 0.84
CA THR A 115 24.00 -1.26 0.25
C THR A 115 24.58 -2.14 -0.87
N LYS A 116 23.93 -3.26 -1.18
CA LYS A 116 24.30 -4.18 -2.25
C LYS A 116 23.13 -4.50 -3.15
N TYR A 117 23.43 -4.85 -4.39
CA TYR A 117 22.50 -5.53 -5.28
C TYR A 117 22.32 -6.99 -4.85
N ALA A 118 21.24 -7.63 -5.31
CA ALA A 118 20.94 -9.02 -5.00
C ALA A 118 22.01 -10.02 -5.50
N ASP A 119 22.89 -9.61 -6.41
CA ASP A 119 24.07 -10.37 -6.87
C ASP A 119 25.31 -10.16 -5.98
N GLY A 120 25.20 -9.37 -4.90
CA GLY A 120 26.27 -9.05 -3.96
C GLY A 120 27.15 -7.86 -4.36
N SER A 121 26.99 -7.29 -5.56
CA SER A 121 27.76 -6.11 -5.97
C SER A 121 27.34 -4.84 -5.22
N PRO A 122 28.24 -3.87 -4.97
CA PRO A 122 27.90 -2.64 -4.25
C PRO A 122 26.84 -1.81 -4.99
N ALA A 123 25.92 -1.21 -4.22
CA ALA A 123 24.88 -0.32 -4.70
C ALA A 123 25.04 1.09 -4.09
N ALA A 124 24.97 2.12 -4.94
CA ALA A 124 25.05 3.53 -4.57
C ALA A 124 23.63 4.13 -4.50
N LEU A 125 23.26 4.60 -3.30
CA LEU A 125 21.92 5.11 -2.98
C LEU A 125 21.79 6.63 -3.17
N ASP A 126 22.85 7.28 -3.63
CA ASP A 126 23.00 8.73 -3.78
C ASP A 126 22.35 9.30 -5.07
N GLY A 127 21.77 8.43 -5.89
CA GLY A 127 21.15 8.79 -7.16
C GLY A 127 21.99 8.50 -8.40
N THR A 128 23.28 8.16 -8.25
CA THR A 128 24.19 7.86 -9.37
C THR A 128 23.81 6.58 -10.12
N GLN A 129 23.19 5.62 -9.43
CA GLN A 129 22.77 4.33 -9.98
C GLN A 129 21.24 4.18 -10.12
N GLY A 130 20.48 5.25 -9.88
CA GLY A 130 19.01 5.25 -9.92
C GLY A 130 18.37 5.73 -8.62
N GLN A 131 17.04 5.66 -8.60
CA GLN A 131 16.21 6.09 -7.48
C GLN A 131 15.93 4.92 -6.53
N CYS A 132 15.90 5.19 -5.23
CA CYS A 132 15.62 4.27 -4.14
C CYS A 132 14.12 3.95 -4.09
N MET A 133 13.67 2.88 -4.74
CA MET A 133 12.25 2.58 -4.92
C MET A 133 11.84 1.28 -4.24
N TRP A 134 10.66 1.29 -3.64
CA TRP A 134 9.90 0.10 -3.29
C TRP A 134 9.02 -0.28 -4.48
N CYS A 135 9.24 -1.47 -5.05
CA CYS A 135 8.62 -1.87 -6.31
C CYS A 135 7.71 -3.10 -6.16
N TRP A 136 6.87 -3.28 -7.17
CA TRP A 136 6.02 -4.44 -7.38
C TRP A 136 5.96 -4.82 -8.86
N ASN A 137 5.58 -6.07 -9.14
CA ASN A 137 5.24 -6.58 -10.46
C ASN A 137 3.75 -6.39 -10.75
N SER A 138 3.35 -6.56 -12.01
CA SER A 138 1.94 -6.44 -12.42
C SER A 138 1.03 -7.46 -11.74
N PHE A 139 -0.17 -7.04 -11.36
CA PHE A 139 -1.18 -7.88 -10.73
C PHE A 139 -2.59 -7.34 -10.99
N ILE A 140 -3.62 -8.14 -10.73
CA ILE A 140 -5.02 -7.70 -10.77
C ILE A 140 -5.53 -7.56 -9.34
N ALA A 141 -5.92 -6.34 -8.97
CA ALA A 141 -6.61 -6.08 -7.71
C ALA A 141 -8.11 -6.32 -7.90
N ASN A 142 -8.70 -7.15 -7.04
CA ASN A 142 -10.12 -7.47 -7.05
C ASN A 142 -10.73 -7.10 -5.69
N ILE A 143 -11.77 -6.27 -5.70
CA ILE A 143 -12.49 -5.81 -4.52
C ILE A 143 -14.00 -5.95 -4.76
N PHE A 144 -14.65 -6.82 -4.01
CA PHE A 144 -16.09 -7.09 -4.17
C PHE A 144 -16.74 -7.45 -2.84
N THR A 145 -18.06 -7.48 -2.83
CA THR A 145 -18.83 -7.91 -1.65
C THR A 145 -19.58 -9.19 -1.98
N GLU A 146 -19.44 -10.20 -1.13
CA GLU A 146 -20.09 -11.51 -1.26
C GLU A 146 -20.65 -11.91 0.11
N GLY A 147 -21.95 -12.20 0.21
CA GLY A 147 -22.56 -12.67 1.46
C GLY A 147 -22.35 -11.75 2.68
N GLY A 148 -22.36 -10.42 2.50
CA GLY A 148 -22.12 -9.46 3.59
C GLY A 148 -20.64 -9.29 3.97
N THR A 149 -19.73 -9.87 3.20
CA THR A 149 -18.29 -9.82 3.42
C THR A 149 -17.60 -9.00 2.34
N LEU A 150 -16.71 -8.10 2.74
CA LEU A 150 -15.80 -7.40 1.82
C LEU A 150 -14.60 -8.30 1.53
N VAL A 151 -14.38 -8.64 0.26
CA VAL A 151 -13.24 -9.42 -0.21
C VAL A 151 -12.24 -8.49 -0.88
N LYS A 152 -10.96 -8.66 -0.54
CA LYS A 152 -9.81 -8.03 -1.22
C LYS A 152 -8.86 -9.13 -1.66
N ALA A 153 -8.64 -9.26 -2.95
CA ALA A 153 -7.88 -10.37 -3.51
C ALA A 153 -7.01 -9.95 -4.68
N ILE A 154 -5.90 -10.67 -4.85
CA ILE A 154 -4.98 -10.54 -5.95
C ILE A 154 -5.00 -11.80 -6.82
N THR A 155 -5.09 -11.57 -8.12
CA THR A 155 -4.88 -12.58 -9.16
C THR A 155 -3.85 -12.06 -10.17
N PHE A 156 -3.36 -12.92 -11.04
CA PHE A 156 -2.33 -12.56 -12.03
C PHE A 156 -2.79 -12.78 -13.47
N ASP A 157 -3.72 -13.70 -13.70
CA ASP A 157 -4.22 -14.04 -15.04
C ASP A 157 -5.54 -13.33 -15.32
N LYS A 158 -6.61 -13.72 -14.61
CA LYS A 158 -7.98 -13.24 -14.82
C LYS A 158 -8.57 -12.54 -13.59
N PRO A 159 -9.43 -11.52 -13.78
CA PRO A 159 -10.17 -10.90 -12.68
C PRO A 159 -11.17 -11.89 -12.05
N ILE A 160 -11.61 -11.57 -10.83
CA ILE A 160 -12.61 -12.34 -10.09
C ILE A 160 -13.61 -11.41 -9.39
N GLY A 161 -14.78 -11.96 -9.06
CA GLY A 161 -15.85 -11.21 -8.40
C GLY A 161 -16.58 -10.24 -9.34
N ASN A 162 -17.58 -9.57 -8.80
CA ASN A 162 -18.49 -8.66 -9.53
C ASN A 162 -18.32 -7.18 -9.14
N GLY A 163 -17.18 -6.84 -8.52
CA GLY A 163 -16.90 -5.51 -7.99
C GLY A 163 -15.85 -4.77 -8.82
N VAL A 164 -14.91 -4.12 -8.13
CA VAL A 164 -13.79 -3.44 -8.76
C VAL A 164 -12.72 -4.47 -9.11
N SER A 165 -12.39 -4.57 -10.40
CA SER A 165 -11.26 -5.34 -10.89
C SER A 165 -10.37 -4.43 -11.73
N ALA A 166 -9.09 -4.32 -11.35
CA ALA A 166 -8.15 -3.45 -12.05
C ALA A 166 -6.78 -4.12 -12.16
N ARG A 167 -6.25 -4.19 -13.38
CA ARG A 167 -4.85 -4.57 -13.63
C ARG A 167 -3.96 -3.41 -13.28
N ILE A 168 -3.17 -3.60 -12.23
CA ILE A 168 -2.14 -2.69 -11.77
C ILE A 168 -0.85 -3.05 -12.50
N PRO A 169 -0.24 -2.11 -13.25
CA PRO A 169 1.02 -2.37 -13.92
C PRO A 169 2.16 -2.43 -12.91
N ALA A 170 3.28 -3.03 -13.34
CA ALA A 170 4.51 -2.95 -12.56
C ALA A 170 4.92 -1.49 -12.36
N GLY A 171 5.48 -1.21 -11.19
CA GLY A 171 5.80 0.15 -10.79
C GLY A 171 6.52 0.19 -9.45
N GLY A 172 6.65 1.40 -8.92
CA GLY A 172 7.25 1.61 -7.62
C GLY A 172 6.98 3.00 -7.05
N THR A 173 7.19 3.13 -5.74
CA THR A 173 7.16 4.40 -5.01
C THR A 173 8.44 4.53 -4.19
N SER A 174 8.83 5.74 -3.80
CA SER A 174 9.98 5.98 -2.94
C SER A 174 9.88 5.11 -1.69
N TRP A 175 10.88 4.25 -1.44
CA TRP A 175 10.86 3.40 -0.25
C TRP A 175 10.93 4.23 1.03
N LEU A 176 11.34 5.50 0.94
CA LEU A 176 11.48 6.41 2.07
C LEU A 176 10.11 6.84 2.63
N GLY A 177 9.02 6.57 1.90
CA GLY A 177 7.69 7.08 2.22
C GLY A 177 7.54 8.59 2.00
N ALA A 178 8.57 9.25 1.47
CA ALA A 178 8.63 10.69 1.21
C ALA A 178 9.53 11.00 0.00
N GLY A 179 9.52 12.27 -0.43
CA GLY A 179 10.35 12.76 -1.53
C GLY A 179 11.61 13.46 -1.05
N VAL A 180 12.67 13.41 -1.85
CA VAL A 180 13.88 14.23 -1.71
C VAL A 180 13.97 15.16 -2.91
N MET A 181 14.48 16.38 -2.75
CA MET A 181 14.62 17.30 -3.88
C MET A 181 16.07 17.43 -4.30
N ASP A 182 16.36 17.16 -5.57
CA ASP A 182 17.52 17.75 -6.22
C ASP A 182 17.22 19.24 -6.42
N ARG A 183 17.79 20.08 -5.57
CA ARG A 183 17.54 21.53 -5.59
C ARG A 183 18.25 22.23 -6.75
N THR A 184 19.40 21.70 -7.19
CA THR A 184 20.17 22.25 -8.32
C THR A 184 19.41 22.11 -9.63
N ASN A 185 18.88 20.92 -9.91
CA ASN A 185 18.11 20.66 -11.14
C ASN A 185 16.60 20.85 -10.97
N THR A 186 16.17 21.10 -9.72
CA THR A 186 14.76 21.20 -9.32
C THR A 186 13.98 19.97 -9.80
N LYS A 187 14.44 18.78 -9.39
CA LYS A 187 13.91 17.46 -9.78
C LYS A 187 13.56 16.67 -8.52
N LEU A 188 12.39 16.03 -8.49
CA LEU A 188 11.99 15.18 -7.36
C LEU A 188 12.77 13.87 -7.42
N CYS A 189 13.24 13.39 -6.29
CA CYS A 189 14.13 12.24 -6.15
C CYS A 189 13.64 11.29 -5.06
N SER A 190 14.18 10.08 -5.10
CA SER A 190 14.28 9.18 -3.97
C SER A 190 15.73 8.74 -3.85
N VAL A 191 16.48 9.37 -2.93
CA VAL A 191 17.92 9.13 -2.74
C VAL A 191 18.28 9.25 -1.26
N ILE A 192 19.35 8.59 -0.86
CA ILE A 192 19.97 8.71 0.46
C ILE A 192 21.30 9.44 0.27
N SER A 193 21.32 10.73 0.62
CA SER A 193 22.49 11.59 0.49
C SER A 193 22.44 12.73 1.50
N GLU A 194 23.61 13.07 2.05
CA GLU A 194 23.81 14.21 2.94
C GLU A 194 24.40 15.42 2.19
N ALA A 195 24.52 15.36 0.85
CA ALA A 195 24.98 16.50 0.06
C ALA A 195 23.99 17.67 0.10
N GLU A 196 24.50 18.91 0.09
CA GLU A 196 23.66 20.11 0.20
C GLU A 196 22.63 20.26 -0.93
N GLN A 197 22.95 19.73 -2.12
CA GLN A 197 22.04 19.65 -3.26
C GLN A 197 20.72 18.97 -2.91
N PHE A 198 20.73 18.02 -1.96
CA PHE A 198 19.58 17.24 -1.53
C PHE A 198 18.99 17.68 -0.19
N ARG A 199 19.33 18.89 0.30
CA ARG A 199 18.85 19.39 1.59
C ARG A 199 17.31 19.35 1.66
N GLY A 200 16.82 18.66 2.69
CA GLY A 200 15.43 18.46 3.01
C GLY A 200 14.75 19.69 3.62
N GLY A 201 13.60 19.46 4.22
CA GLY A 201 12.72 20.53 4.69
C GLY A 201 12.44 21.52 3.56
N ALA A 202 12.54 22.82 3.85
CA ALA A 202 12.37 23.90 2.88
C ALA A 202 13.59 24.12 1.96
N GLY A 203 14.68 23.35 2.12
CA GLY A 203 15.93 23.54 1.37
C GLY A 203 16.94 24.46 2.06
N SER A 204 16.72 24.79 3.34
CA SER A 204 17.63 25.55 4.19
C SER A 204 17.82 24.86 5.53
N ALA A 205 18.95 25.14 6.19
CA ALA A 205 19.13 24.74 7.59
C ALA A 205 18.13 25.49 8.48
N LEU A 206 17.74 24.87 9.59
CA LEU A 206 16.83 25.50 10.55
C LEU A 206 17.53 26.58 11.37
N ASN A 207 16.81 27.67 11.62
CA ASN A 207 17.23 28.64 12.62
C ASN A 207 16.95 28.08 14.02
N LYS A 208 18.00 27.68 14.75
CA LYS A 208 17.86 27.15 16.11
C LYS A 208 17.15 28.10 17.08
N ALA A 209 17.32 29.41 16.90
CA ALA A 209 16.73 30.41 17.80
C ALA A 209 15.19 30.39 17.77
N SER A 210 14.57 29.81 16.73
CA SER A 210 13.11 29.65 16.65
C SER A 210 12.59 28.35 17.27
N CYS A 211 13.45 27.50 17.85
CA CYS A 211 13.06 26.21 18.42
C CYS A 211 13.27 26.24 19.95
N ALA A 212 12.20 26.11 20.74
CA ALA A 212 12.25 26.20 22.20
C ALA A 212 12.84 24.94 22.87
N LYS A 213 12.72 23.78 22.21
CA LYS A 213 13.33 22.50 22.59
C LYS A 213 14.12 21.94 21.40
N SER A 214 15.15 22.67 20.98
CA SER A 214 15.82 22.43 19.71
C SER A 214 16.50 21.04 19.66
N PRO A 215 16.77 20.49 18.45
CA PRO A 215 17.58 19.29 18.30
C PRO A 215 19.04 19.56 18.75
N ALA A 216 19.83 18.49 18.95
CA ALA A 216 21.29 18.62 19.10
C ALA A 216 21.90 19.44 17.96
N ALA A 217 22.96 20.21 18.21
CA ALA A 217 23.54 21.15 17.23
C ALA A 217 23.90 20.51 15.90
N GLU A 218 24.51 19.33 15.94
CA GLU A 218 24.97 18.60 14.77
C GLU A 218 23.92 17.60 14.24
N ALA A 219 22.67 17.67 14.73
CA ALA A 219 21.63 16.75 14.29
C ALA A 219 21.16 17.07 12.86
N ALA A 220 20.77 16.04 12.11
CA ALA A 220 20.19 16.18 10.77
C ALA A 220 18.93 17.07 10.76
N GLN A 221 18.21 17.14 11.88
CA GLN A 221 17.04 18.01 12.06
C GLN A 221 17.40 19.50 12.18
N VAL A 222 18.69 19.87 12.30
CA VAL A 222 19.15 21.26 12.23
C VAL A 222 19.65 21.56 10.83
N SER A 223 20.56 20.74 10.31
CA SER A 223 21.12 20.96 8.98
C SER A 223 20.11 20.72 7.87
N MET A 224 19.11 19.88 8.07
CA MET A 224 18.22 19.34 7.03
C MET A 224 18.96 18.51 5.95
N LEU A 225 20.21 18.12 6.18
CA LEU A 225 20.93 17.20 5.28
C LEU A 225 20.48 15.76 5.54
N GLY A 226 20.28 14.97 4.49
CA GLY A 226 19.76 13.60 4.62
C GLY A 226 18.32 13.54 5.14
N MET A 227 17.52 14.60 4.93
CA MET A 227 16.13 14.68 5.38
C MET A 227 15.17 14.73 4.17
N PRO A 228 13.92 14.24 4.31
CA PRO A 228 12.90 14.44 3.30
C PRO A 228 12.64 15.92 2.97
N ALA A 229 12.24 16.22 1.74
CA ALA A 229 11.84 17.56 1.33
C ALA A 229 10.37 17.83 1.69
N THR A 230 10.09 19.02 2.21
CA THR A 230 8.74 19.50 2.56
C THR A 230 8.57 20.97 2.17
N GLN A 231 7.45 21.60 2.54
CA GLN A 231 7.09 22.96 2.09
C GLN A 231 7.04 23.13 0.57
N ILE A 232 6.67 22.07 -0.13
CA ILE A 232 6.45 22.07 -1.58
C ILE A 232 5.00 21.65 -1.82
N SER A 233 4.35 22.32 -2.76
CA SER A 233 2.96 22.05 -3.10
C SER A 233 2.83 20.77 -3.91
N THR A 234 1.65 20.12 -3.89
CA THR A 234 1.42 18.93 -4.73
C THR A 234 1.61 19.24 -6.22
N THR A 235 1.28 20.46 -6.65
CA THR A 235 1.53 20.92 -8.03
C THR A 235 3.02 20.89 -8.34
N ASN A 236 3.84 21.51 -7.49
CA ASN A 236 5.27 21.61 -7.72
C ASN A 236 5.97 20.26 -7.61
N PHE A 237 5.61 19.43 -6.63
CA PHE A 237 6.14 18.07 -6.52
C PHE A 237 5.94 17.28 -7.82
N GLY A 238 4.74 17.32 -8.42
CA GLY A 238 4.49 16.63 -9.68
C GLY A 238 5.27 17.21 -10.87
N THR A 239 5.33 18.54 -10.97
CA THR A 239 6.16 19.20 -12.00
C THR A 239 7.62 18.75 -11.89
N TYR A 240 8.16 18.64 -10.67
CA TYR A 240 9.54 18.24 -10.44
C TYR A 240 9.77 16.74 -10.67
N ALA A 241 8.77 15.90 -10.42
CA ALA A 241 8.82 14.47 -10.73
C ALA A 241 8.88 14.22 -12.24
N ARG A 242 8.01 14.89 -13.01
CA ARG A 242 7.90 14.72 -14.46
C ARG A 242 9.15 15.14 -15.24
N LYS A 243 10.05 15.92 -14.64
CA LYS A 243 11.39 16.20 -15.22
C LYS A 243 12.28 14.96 -15.34
N ARG A 244 11.90 13.82 -14.74
CA ARG A 244 12.56 12.52 -14.97
C ARG A 244 12.14 11.86 -16.27
N GLY A 245 11.06 12.33 -16.89
CA GLY A 245 10.50 11.76 -18.10
C GLY A 245 9.13 11.16 -17.88
N GLU A 246 8.57 10.66 -18.97
CA GLU A 246 7.28 9.99 -19.00
C GLU A 246 7.26 8.77 -18.07
N GLY A 247 6.14 8.55 -17.40
CA GLY A 247 5.99 7.44 -16.45
C GLY A 247 6.46 7.75 -15.03
N TRP A 248 7.00 8.94 -14.76
CA TRP A 248 7.36 9.42 -13.41
C TRP A 248 6.40 10.48 -12.89
N GLU A 249 6.07 10.40 -11.61
CA GLU A 249 5.13 11.32 -10.96
C GLU A 249 5.39 11.44 -9.45
N ALA A 250 4.80 12.44 -8.81
CA ALA A 250 4.79 12.57 -7.36
C ALA A 250 3.54 11.90 -6.78
N ASN A 251 3.74 10.76 -6.11
CA ASN A 251 2.75 9.95 -5.41
C ASN A 251 1.38 9.92 -6.09
N TRP A 252 1.36 9.39 -7.32
CA TRP A 252 0.12 9.16 -8.04
C TRP A 252 -0.83 8.28 -7.21
N PHE A 253 -2.13 8.57 -7.22
CA PHE A 253 -3.10 7.89 -6.34
C PHE A 253 -3.07 6.36 -6.41
N VAL A 254 -2.71 5.80 -7.56
CA VAL A 254 -2.54 4.34 -7.72
C VAL A 254 -1.40 3.81 -6.84
N ALA A 255 -0.31 4.56 -6.65
CA ALA A 255 0.81 4.14 -5.79
C ALA A 255 0.38 4.10 -4.33
N GLN A 256 -0.42 5.10 -3.90
CA GLN A 256 -1.03 5.12 -2.57
C GLN A 256 -1.97 3.92 -2.37
N PHE A 257 -2.82 3.63 -3.37
CA PHE A 257 -3.71 2.46 -3.37
C PHE A 257 -2.92 1.16 -3.24
N VAL A 258 -1.86 0.96 -4.05
CA VAL A 258 -1.08 -0.28 -4.04
C VAL A 258 -0.46 -0.54 -2.68
N ALA A 259 0.20 0.45 -2.08
CA ALA A 259 0.82 0.28 -0.77
C ALA A 259 -0.24 -0.04 0.31
N GLU A 260 -1.36 0.68 0.33
CA GLU A 260 -2.47 0.47 1.26
C GLU A 260 -3.10 -0.94 1.08
N PHE A 261 -3.43 -1.31 -0.15
CA PHE A 261 -4.09 -2.57 -0.49
C PHE A 261 -3.22 -3.80 -0.17
N LEU A 262 -1.91 -3.71 -0.46
CA LEU A 262 -0.97 -4.80 -0.19
C LEU A 262 -0.74 -4.99 1.31
N ILE A 263 -0.63 -3.90 2.08
CA ILE A 263 -0.52 -3.99 3.54
C ILE A 263 -1.78 -4.64 4.11
N GLU A 264 -2.97 -4.22 3.67
CA GLU A 264 -4.25 -4.77 4.16
C GLU A 264 -4.38 -6.28 3.92
N ILE A 265 -4.00 -6.77 2.73
CA ILE A 265 -4.07 -8.20 2.39
C ILE A 265 -3.00 -9.00 3.12
N ILE A 266 -1.74 -8.55 3.07
CA ILE A 266 -0.61 -9.33 3.59
C ILE A 266 -0.64 -9.38 5.11
N MET A 267 -0.88 -8.24 5.78
CA MET A 267 -0.95 -8.16 7.24
C MET A 267 -2.33 -8.58 7.80
N GLY A 268 -3.36 -8.68 6.96
CA GLY A 268 -4.70 -9.10 7.37
C GLY A 268 -5.40 -8.10 8.30
N THR A 269 -5.09 -6.81 8.19
CA THR A 269 -5.71 -5.74 8.98
C THR A 269 -5.87 -4.47 8.17
N THR A 270 -6.94 -3.72 8.38
CA THR A 270 -7.10 -2.34 7.89
C THR A 270 -6.55 -1.30 8.88
N ASN A 271 -6.24 -1.70 10.11
CA ASN A 271 -5.61 -0.83 11.11
C ASN A 271 -4.09 -1.03 11.07
N THR A 272 -3.36 -0.15 10.39
CA THR A 272 -1.90 -0.21 10.32
C THR A 272 -1.22 0.14 11.64
N GLN A 273 -1.89 0.84 12.55
CA GLN A 273 -1.39 1.15 13.88
C GLN A 273 -1.69 0.06 14.93
N ALA A 274 -2.36 -1.04 14.54
CA ALA A 274 -2.52 -2.20 15.42
C ALA A 274 -1.16 -2.72 15.89
N ALA A 275 -1.14 -3.42 17.03
CA ALA A 275 0.10 -3.95 17.60
C ALA A 275 0.89 -4.78 16.58
N PHE A 276 2.21 -4.59 16.55
CA PHE A 276 3.09 -5.37 15.71
C PHE A 276 3.24 -6.79 16.26
N VAL A 277 3.12 -7.77 15.37
CA VAL A 277 3.31 -9.18 15.70
C VAL A 277 4.38 -9.72 14.75
N ALA A 278 5.55 -10.04 15.29
CA ALA A 278 6.67 -10.56 14.51
C ALA A 278 6.39 -11.96 13.96
N GLU A 279 5.70 -12.78 14.76
CA GLU A 279 5.38 -14.16 14.42
C GLU A 279 4.20 -14.26 13.46
N LYS A 280 4.32 -15.17 12.50
CA LYS A 280 3.21 -15.53 11.62
C LYS A 280 2.13 -16.29 12.40
N ASP A 281 0.90 -16.23 11.91
CA ASP A 281 -0.21 -17.00 12.49
C ASP A 281 -0.04 -18.51 12.23
N THR A 282 -0.96 -19.32 12.74
CA THR A 282 -0.95 -20.79 12.53
C THR A 282 -1.05 -21.19 11.06
N ASN A 283 -1.53 -20.29 10.22
CA ASN A 283 -1.60 -20.45 8.78
C ASN A 283 -0.35 -19.91 8.07
N GLY A 284 0.70 -19.50 8.80
CA GLY A 284 1.93 -18.98 8.21
C GLY A 284 1.76 -17.62 7.52
N LEU A 285 0.72 -16.85 7.89
CA LEU A 285 0.44 -15.53 7.35
C LEU A 285 0.93 -14.43 8.30
N TYR A 286 1.26 -13.27 7.75
CA TYR A 286 1.51 -12.09 8.58
C TYR A 286 0.20 -11.61 9.24
N GLN A 287 0.34 -11.00 10.40
CA GLN A 287 -0.76 -10.54 11.24
C GLN A 287 -0.38 -9.27 12.01
N GLY A 288 -1.38 -8.59 12.58
CA GLY A 288 -1.16 -7.34 13.33
C GLY A 288 -0.87 -6.15 12.43
N GLY A 289 -0.49 -5.03 13.05
CA GLY A 289 -0.09 -3.80 12.36
C GLY A 289 1.40 -3.52 12.56
N PHE A 290 1.77 -2.25 12.64
CA PHE A 290 3.13 -1.79 12.90
C PHE A 290 3.24 -0.88 14.13
N GLY A 291 2.18 -0.84 14.95
CA GLY A 291 2.10 0.05 16.11
C GLY A 291 2.07 1.53 15.71
N ILE A 292 2.42 2.42 16.65
CA ILE A 292 2.27 3.86 16.45
C ILE A 292 3.27 4.46 15.45
N GLY A 293 4.38 3.79 15.15
CA GLY A 293 5.36 4.28 14.19
C GLY A 293 5.92 5.67 14.55
N VAL A 294 5.63 6.65 13.69
CA VAL A 294 5.99 8.06 13.87
C VAL A 294 4.71 8.90 13.79
N THR A 295 3.87 8.86 14.82
CA THR A 295 2.60 9.59 14.86
C THR A 295 2.39 10.40 16.15
N ASP A 296 3.28 10.23 17.13
CA ASP A 296 3.14 10.75 18.50
C ASP A 296 4.34 11.62 18.94
N MET A 297 4.86 12.43 18.01
CA MET A 297 5.95 13.37 18.27
C MET A 297 5.54 14.48 19.24
N PRO A 298 6.18 14.60 20.42
CA PRO A 298 5.85 15.62 21.40
C PRO A 298 6.44 16.97 21.01
N ASP A 299 5.63 18.03 21.12
CA ASP A 299 6.05 19.42 20.88
C ASP A 299 6.81 19.59 19.55
N TRP A 300 6.28 19.01 18.47
CA TRP A 300 6.94 19.00 17.16
C TRP A 300 7.22 20.41 16.64
N ALA A 301 6.31 21.35 16.90
CA ALA A 301 6.48 22.77 16.62
C ALA A 301 7.71 23.35 17.34
N GLY A 302 7.80 23.15 18.66
CA GLY A 302 8.90 23.64 19.48
C GLY A 302 10.23 22.92 19.22
N TYR A 303 10.17 21.67 18.76
CA TYR A 303 11.34 20.86 18.44
C TYR A 303 12.04 21.35 17.17
N ASN A 304 11.34 21.36 16.04
CA ASN A 304 11.93 21.72 14.75
C ASN A 304 10.94 22.39 13.80
N GLY A 305 9.89 23.06 14.30
CA GLY A 305 8.95 23.80 13.44
C GLY A 305 8.12 22.91 12.50
N TYR A 306 7.80 21.68 12.92
CA TYR A 306 7.06 20.69 12.13
C TYR A 306 7.80 20.11 10.91
N TYR A 307 9.10 20.33 10.79
CA TYR A 307 9.89 19.73 9.71
C TYR A 307 10.14 18.24 9.96
N PRO A 308 10.54 17.46 8.94
CA PRO A 308 10.77 16.02 9.09
C PRO A 308 11.69 15.68 10.27
N VAL A 309 11.37 14.59 10.98
CA VAL A 309 12.13 14.15 12.15
C VAL A 309 12.94 12.88 11.89
N VAL A 310 12.64 12.13 10.83
CA VAL A 310 13.35 10.89 10.48
C VAL A 310 14.26 11.12 9.27
N PRO A 311 15.58 10.90 9.39
CA PRO A 311 16.51 10.93 8.27
C PRO A 311 16.23 9.83 7.23
N THR A 312 16.56 10.09 5.96
CA THR A 312 16.32 9.18 4.84
C THR A 312 17.10 7.86 4.93
N LYS A 313 18.18 7.83 5.72
CA LYS A 313 18.97 6.61 5.94
C LYS A 313 18.37 5.63 6.96
N VAL A 314 17.39 6.06 7.76
CA VAL A 314 16.81 5.20 8.80
C VAL A 314 15.95 4.11 8.18
N GLY A 315 16.10 2.87 8.67
CA GLY A 315 15.38 1.71 8.16
C GLY A 315 16.14 0.98 7.04
N LEU A 316 17.31 1.46 6.63
CA LEU A 316 18.16 0.80 5.64
C LEU A 316 18.57 -0.60 6.10
N GLU A 317 18.90 -0.74 7.37
CA GLU A 317 19.32 -1.97 8.06
C GLU A 317 18.28 -3.09 8.03
N ALA A 318 17.01 -2.77 7.76
CA ALA A 318 15.94 -3.76 7.71
C ALA A 318 15.84 -4.50 6.37
N GLY A 319 16.55 -4.06 5.32
CA GLY A 319 16.42 -4.63 3.98
C GLY A 319 14.96 -4.71 3.52
N ASP A 320 14.54 -5.89 3.06
CA ASP A 320 13.15 -6.22 2.66
C ASP A 320 12.34 -6.85 3.83
N GLY A 321 12.72 -6.58 5.08
CA GLY A 321 12.05 -7.11 6.25
C GLY A 321 10.63 -6.58 6.47
N VAL A 322 9.89 -7.28 7.32
CA VAL A 322 8.65 -6.81 7.95
C VAL A 322 8.93 -6.64 9.44
N CYS A 323 9.23 -5.42 9.87
CA CYS A 323 9.77 -5.18 11.21
C CYS A 323 9.60 -3.74 11.68
N LEU A 324 10.09 -3.48 12.90
CA LEU A 324 10.20 -2.16 13.49
C LEU A 324 11.68 -1.85 13.74
N VAL A 325 12.12 -0.67 13.29
CA VAL A 325 13.49 -0.19 13.46
C VAL A 325 13.50 0.95 14.48
N PRO A 326 14.16 0.80 15.64
CA PRO A 326 14.21 1.87 16.62
C PRO A 326 15.06 3.04 16.13
N TYR A 327 14.55 4.26 16.28
CA TYR A 327 15.27 5.50 15.99
C TYR A 327 15.18 6.45 17.17
N ASN A 328 16.35 6.76 17.75
CA ASN A 328 16.47 7.69 18.88
C ASN A 328 16.64 9.11 18.33
N LEU A 329 15.57 9.91 18.43
CA LEU A 329 15.58 11.32 18.06
C LEU A 329 16.40 12.12 19.10
N PRO A 330 17.41 12.91 18.67
CA PRO A 330 18.32 13.57 19.60
C PRO A 330 17.72 14.82 20.26
N ALA A 331 17.97 15.01 21.55
CA ALA A 331 17.65 16.22 22.32
C ALA A 331 18.80 17.23 22.30
N SER A 332 18.54 18.48 22.67
CA SER A 332 19.55 19.56 22.74
C SER A 332 20.71 19.26 23.70
N ASP A 333 20.46 18.51 24.77
CA ASP A 333 21.43 18.10 25.78
C ASP A 333 22.22 16.83 25.40
N GLY A 334 21.99 16.29 24.20
CA GLY A 334 22.62 15.07 23.71
C GLY A 334 21.92 13.77 24.14
N SER A 335 20.87 13.85 24.96
CA SER A 335 20.04 12.70 25.32
C SER A 335 19.09 12.29 24.19
N THR A 336 18.30 11.23 24.41
CA THR A 336 17.21 10.86 23.50
C THR A 336 15.96 11.64 23.87
N TYR A 337 15.49 12.50 22.96
CA TYR A 337 14.24 13.23 23.11
C TYR A 337 13.03 12.28 23.00
N LYS A 338 13.08 11.38 22.01
CA LYS A 338 12.07 10.34 21.79
C LYS A 338 12.61 9.19 20.97
N THR A 339 12.25 7.97 21.33
CA THR A 339 12.46 6.80 20.48
C THR A 339 11.21 6.55 19.65
N PHE A 340 11.37 6.47 18.33
CA PHE A 340 10.35 5.98 17.41
C PHE A 340 10.66 4.56 16.99
N ASN A 341 9.63 3.75 16.77
CA ASN A 341 9.77 2.41 16.20
C ASN A 341 9.33 2.46 14.74
N ILE A 342 10.26 2.71 13.83
CA ILE A 342 10.00 2.97 12.42
C ILE A 342 9.50 1.69 11.72
N PRO A 343 8.27 1.68 11.18
CA PRO A 343 7.76 0.55 10.42
C PRO A 343 8.56 0.30 9.14
N VAL A 344 8.81 -0.96 8.82
CA VAL A 344 9.31 -1.39 7.51
C VAL A 344 8.43 -2.52 7.00
N PHE A 345 7.82 -2.33 5.83
CA PHE A 345 6.96 -3.31 5.15
C PHE A 345 7.61 -3.74 3.83
N PHE A 346 8.29 -4.88 3.83
CA PHE A 346 9.08 -5.34 2.69
C PHE A 346 9.97 -4.22 2.14
N GLY A 347 10.70 -3.54 3.01
CA GLY A 347 11.58 -2.43 2.64
C GLY A 347 10.92 -1.06 2.44
N LEU A 348 9.58 -0.96 2.38
CA LEU A 348 8.86 0.33 2.44
C LEU A 348 8.91 0.89 3.86
N VAL A 349 9.64 1.98 4.06
CA VAL A 349 9.76 2.69 5.34
C VAL A 349 8.46 3.43 5.65
N HIS A 350 8.12 3.43 6.94
CA HIS A 350 6.87 3.95 7.52
C HIS A 350 5.60 3.16 7.16
N ALA A 351 5.69 2.04 6.42
CA ALA A 351 4.56 1.17 6.07
C ALA A 351 3.29 1.94 5.65
N ASN A 352 3.48 2.97 4.82
CA ASN A 352 2.43 3.82 4.29
C ASN A 352 1.68 4.77 5.27
N TYR A 353 2.18 5.04 6.49
CA TYR A 353 1.55 6.01 7.42
C TYR A 353 2.57 6.82 8.27
N GLY A 354 2.12 7.88 8.94
CA GLY A 354 2.95 8.68 9.85
C GLY A 354 4.15 9.39 9.21
N ASN A 355 5.02 9.95 10.05
CA ASN A 355 6.16 10.83 9.75
C ASN A 355 5.73 12.12 9.03
N LEU A 356 5.30 12.03 7.78
CA LEU A 356 4.84 13.14 6.96
C LEU A 356 3.57 12.75 6.23
N TRP A 357 2.68 13.74 6.13
CA TRP A 357 1.60 13.68 5.16
C TRP A 357 2.17 13.52 3.75
N ARG A 358 1.55 12.65 2.96
CA ARG A 358 1.91 12.47 1.55
C ARG A 358 0.89 13.15 0.67
N TRP A 359 1.30 14.21 -0.04
CA TRP A 359 0.47 14.73 -1.13
C TRP A 359 0.24 13.64 -2.16
N VAL A 360 -1.00 13.49 -2.63
CA VAL A 360 -1.41 12.52 -3.65
C VAL A 360 -1.83 13.26 -4.91
N ARG A 361 -1.23 12.92 -6.06
CA ARG A 361 -1.62 13.47 -7.37
C ARG A 361 -2.58 12.54 -8.13
N GLY A 362 -3.18 13.10 -9.19
CA GLY A 362 -4.07 12.37 -10.09
C GLY A 362 -5.51 12.28 -9.61
N MET A 363 -5.83 12.92 -8.48
CA MET A 363 -7.19 13.03 -7.97
C MET A 363 -7.46 14.41 -7.36
N ILE A 364 -8.73 14.80 -7.39
CA ILE A 364 -9.23 16.06 -6.84
C ILE A 364 -10.56 15.76 -6.15
N MET A 365 -10.78 16.33 -4.96
CA MET A 365 -12.09 16.42 -4.35
C MET A 365 -12.67 17.81 -4.61
N ASN A 366 -13.83 17.89 -5.24
CA ASN A 366 -14.60 19.12 -5.35
C ASN A 366 -15.50 19.26 -4.12
N ALA A 367 -15.16 20.17 -3.20
CA ALA A 367 -16.01 20.52 -2.07
C ALA A 367 -17.09 21.52 -2.52
N GLY A 368 -18.23 21.01 -3.00
CA GLY A 368 -19.42 21.79 -3.34
C GLY A 368 -20.56 21.53 -2.35
N ASP A 369 -21.80 21.53 -2.80
CA ASP A 369 -22.95 21.06 -2.00
C ASP A 369 -22.82 19.59 -1.62
N LYS A 370 -22.02 18.84 -2.38
CA LYS A 370 -21.51 17.50 -2.12
C LYS A 370 -19.98 17.51 -2.22
N SER A 371 -19.31 16.54 -1.61
CA SER A 371 -17.87 16.37 -1.75
C SER A 371 -17.57 15.33 -2.82
N GLU A 372 -17.43 15.72 -4.07
CA GLU A 372 -17.29 14.77 -5.20
C GLU A 372 -15.82 14.51 -5.54
N VAL A 373 -15.44 13.25 -5.69
CA VAL A 373 -14.05 12.85 -5.98
C VAL A 373 -13.91 12.51 -7.47
N TYR A 374 -12.90 13.11 -8.08
CA TYR A 374 -12.55 12.93 -9.49
C TYR A 374 -11.13 12.40 -9.62
N ILE A 375 -10.92 11.49 -10.57
CA ILE A 375 -9.59 10.97 -10.91
C ILE A 375 -9.24 11.29 -12.37
N SER A 376 -7.94 11.46 -12.62
CA SER A 376 -7.37 11.41 -13.96
C SER A 376 -7.22 9.97 -14.40
N ARG A 377 -7.54 9.70 -15.67
CA ARG A 377 -7.46 8.35 -16.26
C ARG A 377 -6.04 7.89 -16.56
N SER A 378 -5.13 8.85 -16.72
CA SER A 378 -3.76 8.57 -17.16
C SER A 378 -2.75 9.43 -16.42
N MET A 379 -1.67 8.79 -15.95
CA MET A 379 -0.49 9.47 -15.41
C MET A 379 0.39 10.03 -16.54
N TYR A 380 0.28 9.47 -17.74
CA TYR A 380 1.02 9.88 -18.95
C TYR A 380 0.46 11.17 -19.55
N ALA A 381 -0.72 11.60 -19.11
CA ALA A 381 -1.31 12.87 -19.48
C ALA A 381 -0.92 14.03 -18.52
N PRO A 382 -0.96 15.28 -18.99
CA PRO A 382 -0.99 16.46 -18.14
C PRO A 382 -2.05 16.36 -17.03
N PHE A 383 -1.66 16.58 -15.78
CA PHE A 383 -2.59 16.71 -14.67
C PHE A 383 -2.67 18.17 -14.22
N ASP A 384 -3.82 18.77 -14.46
CA ASP A 384 -4.18 20.09 -13.95
C ASP A 384 -5.06 19.94 -12.70
N PRO A 385 -4.58 20.35 -11.51
CA PRO A 385 -5.34 20.30 -10.27
C PRO A 385 -6.34 21.46 -10.09
N THR A 386 -6.41 22.41 -11.02
CA THR A 386 -7.28 23.59 -10.94
C THR A 386 -8.65 23.40 -11.58
N THR A 387 -8.89 22.25 -12.24
CA THR A 387 -10.15 21.92 -12.91
C THR A 387 -10.51 20.44 -12.73
N ILE A 388 -11.81 20.13 -12.80
CA ILE A 388 -12.33 18.76 -12.88
C ILE A 388 -12.59 18.31 -14.33
N GLU A 389 -12.43 19.20 -15.30
CA GLU A 389 -12.61 18.88 -16.70
C GLU A 389 -11.69 17.73 -17.16
N GLY A 390 -12.23 16.83 -17.97
CA GLY A 390 -11.53 15.63 -18.45
C GLY A 390 -11.30 14.54 -17.38
N LYS A 391 -11.77 14.73 -16.15
CA LYS A 391 -11.64 13.75 -15.05
C LYS A 391 -12.93 12.94 -14.86
N THR A 392 -12.78 11.75 -14.30
CA THR A 392 -13.91 10.84 -14.05
C THR A 392 -14.32 10.91 -12.58
N LYS A 393 -15.59 11.20 -12.30
CA LYS A 393 -16.16 11.12 -10.94
C LYS A 393 -16.22 9.65 -10.50
N VAL A 394 -15.72 9.35 -9.30
CA VAL A 394 -15.62 7.97 -8.79
C VAL A 394 -16.18 7.77 -7.39
N ALA A 395 -16.32 8.83 -6.59
CA ALA A 395 -16.85 8.73 -5.23
C ALA A 395 -17.50 10.05 -4.78
N GLU A 396 -18.22 9.96 -3.66
CA GLU A 396 -18.73 11.10 -2.90
C GLU A 396 -18.28 10.91 -1.44
N CYS A 397 -17.57 11.89 -0.89
CA CYS A 397 -17.10 11.89 0.50
C CYS A 397 -18.12 12.54 1.44
N PRO A 398 -18.10 12.19 2.74
CA PRO A 398 -18.79 12.96 3.76
C PRO A 398 -18.34 14.44 3.77
N GLN A 399 -19.22 15.33 4.20
CA GLN A 399 -18.88 16.75 4.41
C GLN A 399 -18.36 17.04 5.83
N THR A 400 -18.40 16.05 6.70
CA THR A 400 -17.88 16.07 8.06
C THR A 400 -16.69 15.14 8.17
N ASP A 401 -15.75 15.50 9.02
CA ASP A 401 -14.59 14.70 9.36
C ASP A 401 -14.95 13.60 10.38
N GLY A 402 -14.05 12.63 10.56
CA GLY A 402 -14.26 11.53 11.50
C GLY A 402 -13.48 10.27 11.14
N TYR A 403 -13.48 9.29 12.04
CA TYR A 403 -12.90 7.98 11.78
C TYR A 403 -13.63 7.25 10.66
N ILE A 404 -12.86 6.69 9.73
CA ILE A 404 -13.33 6.10 8.47
C ILE A 404 -14.05 4.77 8.77
N LYS A 405 -15.32 4.73 8.38
CA LYS A 405 -16.15 3.53 8.46
C LYS A 405 -16.20 2.79 7.13
N ARG A 406 -16.30 3.53 6.02
CA ARG A 406 -16.25 2.99 4.65
C ARG A 406 -15.47 3.89 3.72
N LYS A 407 -14.88 3.31 2.67
CA LYS A 407 -14.20 4.02 1.58
C LYS A 407 -14.54 3.41 0.23
N SER A 408 -14.36 4.20 -0.83
CA SER A 408 -14.56 3.76 -2.21
C SER A 408 -13.28 3.23 -2.81
N TYR A 409 -13.36 2.04 -3.41
CA TYR A 409 -12.31 1.49 -4.27
C TYR A 409 -12.54 1.77 -5.75
N ASN A 410 -13.67 2.40 -6.10
CA ASN A 410 -13.97 2.76 -7.48
C ASN A 410 -12.88 3.71 -8.00
N GLY A 411 -12.36 3.39 -9.18
CA GLY A 411 -11.21 4.09 -9.75
C GLY A 411 -9.97 4.11 -8.85
N LEU A 412 -9.84 3.16 -7.91
CA LEU A 412 -8.71 3.03 -6.99
C LEU A 412 -8.48 4.26 -6.09
N CYS A 413 -9.52 5.09 -5.85
CA CYS A 413 -9.33 6.37 -5.18
C CYS A 413 -9.08 6.27 -3.66
N CYS A 414 -9.57 5.20 -3.02
CA CYS A 414 -9.51 4.98 -1.56
C CYS A 414 -10.06 6.15 -0.72
N MET A 415 -10.93 6.98 -1.30
CA MET A 415 -11.49 8.12 -0.57
C MET A 415 -12.65 7.66 0.34
N PRO A 416 -12.74 8.18 1.58
CA PRO A 416 -13.80 7.82 2.53
C PRO A 416 -15.20 8.14 1.98
N THR A 417 -16.16 7.25 2.22
CA THR A 417 -17.58 7.42 1.83
C THR A 417 -18.51 7.45 3.05
N GLU A 418 -18.04 7.00 4.21
CA GLU A 418 -18.77 7.05 5.48
C GLU A 418 -17.78 7.22 6.63
N VAL A 419 -18.10 8.11 7.57
CA VAL A 419 -17.37 8.30 8.84
C VAL A 419 -18.25 7.91 10.03
N GLY A 420 -17.65 7.73 11.20
CA GLY A 420 -18.33 7.33 12.44
C GLY A 420 -17.81 6.04 13.06
N ALA A 421 -16.60 5.61 12.67
CA ALA A 421 -15.86 4.54 13.34
C ALA A 421 -15.11 5.10 14.58
N SER A 422 -14.05 4.41 15.00
CA SER A 422 -13.14 4.80 16.08
C SER A 422 -11.70 4.45 15.72
N ALA A 423 -10.74 4.84 16.56
CA ALA A 423 -9.32 4.48 16.47
C ALA A 423 -9.01 2.96 16.51
N SER A 424 -10.02 2.10 16.64
CA SER A 424 -9.85 0.65 16.73
C SER A 424 -10.91 -0.14 15.98
N THR A 425 -11.79 0.52 15.21
CA THR A 425 -12.89 -0.13 14.48
C THR A 425 -12.84 0.19 12.99
N ASN A 426 -13.29 -0.74 12.15
CA ASN A 426 -13.28 -0.61 10.68
C ASN A 426 -11.89 -0.26 10.14
N TYR A 427 -11.66 0.94 9.62
CA TYR A 427 -10.34 1.32 9.10
C TYR A 427 -9.41 1.88 10.17
N ALA A 428 -9.91 2.23 11.37
CA ALA A 428 -9.15 2.83 12.47
C ALA A 428 -8.43 4.17 12.15
N ASP A 429 -8.59 4.69 10.94
CA ASP A 429 -7.91 5.89 10.45
C ASP A 429 -8.90 7.05 10.29
N TYR A 430 -8.41 8.29 10.27
CA TYR A 430 -9.27 9.48 10.23
C TYR A 430 -9.40 10.10 8.84
N PHE A 431 -10.59 10.64 8.56
CA PHE A 431 -10.86 11.49 7.40
C PHE A 431 -11.01 12.93 7.85
N TRP A 432 -10.24 13.80 7.23
CA TRP A 432 -10.15 15.23 7.53
C TRP A 432 -10.74 16.06 6.39
N THR A 433 -11.80 16.81 6.67
CA THR A 433 -12.45 17.69 5.70
C THR A 433 -13.13 18.88 6.36
N ASN A 434 -13.20 20.01 5.67
CA ASN A 434 -13.99 21.19 6.02
C ASN A 434 -15.02 21.52 4.92
N ALA A 435 -15.36 20.54 4.08
CA ALA A 435 -16.24 20.75 2.93
C ALA A 435 -17.63 21.31 3.30
N LYS A 436 -18.08 21.10 4.54
CA LYS A 436 -19.31 21.73 5.07
C LYS A 436 -19.23 23.26 5.13
N THR A 437 -18.07 23.81 5.51
CA THR A 437 -17.89 25.25 5.78
C THR A 437 -17.02 25.96 4.75
N SER A 438 -16.28 25.24 3.90
CA SER A 438 -15.38 25.82 2.91
C SER A 438 -15.46 25.05 1.59
N LYS A 439 -15.75 25.77 0.50
CA LYS A 439 -15.93 25.19 -0.85
C LYS A 439 -14.69 25.33 -1.71
N GLY A 440 -14.62 24.55 -2.80
CA GLY A 440 -13.55 24.60 -3.79
C GLY A 440 -12.80 23.27 -3.97
N LEU A 441 -11.84 23.27 -4.89
CA LEU A 441 -11.07 22.08 -5.23
C LEU A 441 -9.99 21.80 -4.18
N ARG A 442 -9.94 20.54 -3.74
CA ARG A 442 -9.03 20.04 -2.71
C ARG A 442 -8.24 18.86 -3.24
N VAL A 443 -7.03 18.70 -2.72
CA VAL A 443 -6.18 17.55 -3.00
C VAL A 443 -6.11 16.64 -1.79
N ARG A 444 -5.83 15.35 -2.00
CA ARG A 444 -5.63 14.39 -0.90
C ARG A 444 -4.22 14.52 -0.36
N ALA A 445 -4.09 14.63 0.95
CA ALA A 445 -2.91 14.19 1.69
C ALA A 445 -3.21 12.85 2.37
N ALA A 446 -2.29 11.90 2.34
CA ALA A 446 -2.49 10.54 2.85
C ALA A 446 -1.50 10.17 3.97
N GLY A 447 -1.93 9.28 4.88
CA GLY A 447 -1.07 8.59 5.83
C GLY A 447 -0.99 9.18 7.24
N GLY A 448 -1.32 10.47 7.43
CA GLY A 448 -1.04 11.18 8.67
C GLY A 448 0.42 11.60 8.82
N SER A 449 0.68 12.48 9.78
CA SER A 449 1.98 13.05 10.13
C SER A 449 2.44 12.64 11.53
N ALA A 450 3.63 13.09 11.91
CA ALA A 450 4.21 12.82 13.22
C ALA A 450 3.41 13.34 14.42
N GLY A 451 2.40 14.19 14.23
CA GLY A 451 1.58 14.74 15.33
C GLY A 451 0.13 14.25 15.38
N ASP A 452 -0.28 13.31 14.51
CA ASP A 452 -1.70 12.95 14.34
C ASP A 452 -2.18 11.83 15.28
N GLY A 453 -1.27 11.18 16.00
CA GLY A 453 -1.56 10.10 16.94
C GLY A 453 -2.40 8.98 16.34
N THR A 454 -3.49 8.62 17.01
CA THR A 454 -4.40 7.54 16.59
C THR A 454 -5.18 7.85 15.31
N ASN A 455 -5.13 9.08 14.79
CA ASN A 455 -5.83 9.44 13.57
C ASN A 455 -5.07 9.02 12.29
N ALA A 456 -3.77 8.75 12.40
CA ALA A 456 -2.91 8.34 11.30
C ALA A 456 -3.10 6.86 10.92
N GLY A 457 -2.65 6.50 9.72
CA GLY A 457 -2.71 5.13 9.20
C GLY A 457 -2.79 5.11 7.68
N ALA A 458 -2.68 3.94 7.05
CA ALA A 458 -2.55 3.87 5.59
C ALA A 458 -3.78 4.42 4.84
N SER A 459 -4.98 4.32 5.43
CA SER A 459 -6.23 4.86 4.88
C SER A 459 -6.49 6.32 5.29
N ALA A 460 -5.71 6.87 6.22
CA ALA A 460 -5.85 8.24 6.70
C ALA A 460 -5.80 9.23 5.54
N ALA A 461 -6.79 10.13 5.47
CA ALA A 461 -6.95 11.03 4.32
C ALA A 461 -7.36 12.43 4.76
N SER A 462 -6.64 13.44 4.27
CA SER A 462 -6.97 14.85 4.47
C SER A 462 -7.28 15.51 3.14
N ALA A 463 -8.44 16.17 3.08
CA ALA A 463 -8.96 16.90 1.93
C ALA A 463 -9.26 18.37 2.29
N TYR A 464 -8.44 18.97 3.16
CA TYR A 464 -8.56 20.38 3.55
C TYR A 464 -7.91 21.36 2.56
N ASN A 465 -6.85 20.94 1.89
CA ASN A 465 -5.91 21.85 1.25
C ASN A 465 -6.13 21.95 -0.25
N ALA A 466 -5.98 23.16 -0.80
CA ALA A 466 -5.88 23.37 -2.23
C ALA A 466 -4.52 22.90 -2.76
N ALA A 467 -4.42 22.69 -4.07
CA ALA A 467 -3.21 22.15 -4.70
C ALA A 467 -1.96 23.02 -4.56
N ALA A 468 -2.13 24.32 -4.29
CA ALA A 468 -1.05 25.28 -4.08
C ALA A 468 -0.49 25.30 -2.65
N ALA A 469 -1.12 24.61 -1.69
CA ALA A 469 -0.69 24.63 -0.29
C ALA A 469 0.72 24.07 -0.10
N THR A 470 1.55 24.79 0.65
CA THR A 470 2.89 24.37 1.05
C THR A 470 2.93 24.20 2.56
N LEU A 471 3.28 23.00 3.04
CA LEU A 471 3.25 22.67 4.47
C LEU A 471 4.53 21.96 4.89
N ALA A 472 5.05 22.29 6.08
CA ALA A 472 6.25 21.66 6.62
C ALA A 472 6.05 20.16 6.94
N VAL A 473 4.81 19.78 7.24
CA VAL A 473 4.40 18.39 7.55
C VAL A 473 4.10 17.53 6.32
N CYS A 474 4.19 18.10 5.11
CA CYS A 474 3.82 17.39 3.88
C CYS A 474 5.03 17.19 2.95
N SER A 475 5.17 15.98 2.45
CA SER A 475 6.06 15.60 1.35
C SER A 475 5.26 14.91 0.25
N SER A 476 5.94 14.42 -0.80
CA SER A 476 5.33 13.55 -1.79
C SER A 476 6.36 12.56 -2.31
N PRO A 477 6.20 11.24 -2.06
CA PRO A 477 7.15 10.25 -2.57
C PRO A 477 7.16 10.23 -4.09
N LEU A 478 8.34 10.14 -4.68
CA LEU A 478 8.48 9.88 -6.11
C LEU A 478 7.85 8.51 -6.42
N CYS A 479 7.16 8.38 -7.55
CA CYS A 479 6.65 7.10 -8.03
C CYS A 479 6.83 6.97 -9.55
N TYR A 480 6.77 5.73 -10.03
CA TYR A 480 6.73 5.42 -11.45
C TYR A 480 5.82 4.23 -11.74
N PHE A 481 5.34 4.17 -12.97
CA PHE A 481 4.61 3.02 -13.52
C PHE A 481 5.09 2.71 -14.93
N GLU A 482 4.98 1.46 -15.35
CA GLU A 482 5.28 1.03 -16.72
C GLU A 482 4.14 1.37 -17.70
N ALA A 483 2.89 1.39 -17.22
CA ALA A 483 1.70 1.79 -17.97
C ALA A 483 0.64 2.41 -17.03
N ASP A 484 -0.52 2.82 -17.56
CA ASP A 484 -1.70 3.14 -16.74
C ASP A 484 -2.42 1.86 -16.29
N PRO A 485 -3.13 1.88 -15.14
CA PRO A 485 -3.98 0.77 -14.75
C PRO A 485 -5.15 0.58 -15.71
N ILE A 486 -5.52 -0.69 -15.94
CA ILE A 486 -6.63 -1.07 -16.82
C ILE A 486 -7.77 -1.60 -15.95
N VAL A 487 -8.96 -1.03 -16.11
CA VAL A 487 -10.18 -1.58 -15.51
C VAL A 487 -10.55 -2.84 -16.28
N GLU A 488 -10.61 -3.96 -15.57
CA GLU A 488 -10.96 -5.27 -16.12
C GLU A 488 -12.49 -5.43 -16.12
N ALA A 489 -13.02 -6.03 -17.19
CA ALA A 489 -14.46 -6.22 -17.41
C ALA A 489 -15.02 -7.51 -16.79
#